data_AF-A0ABD5XCR6-F1
#
_entry.id   AF-A0ABD5XCR6-F1
#
_cell.length_a   1.000
_cell.length_b   1.000
_cell.length_c   1.000
_cell.angle_alpha   90.00
_cell.angle_beta   90.00
_cell.angle_gamma   90.00
#
_symmetry.space_group_name_H-M   'P 1'
#
loop_
_entity.id
_entity.type
_entity.pdbx_description
1 polymer ?
#
loop_
_entity_poly.entity_id
_entity_poly.type
_entity_poly.pdbx_seq_one_letter_code
_entity_poly.pdbx_strand_id
1 'polypeptide(L)' 'MLSKLLNYLRGRWRTRQSNAEMNPTEVPQYGESVNFMPCPECGEGSMQYDEDVGAPKCSACGAVDDRRT' A
#
# COMPACT_ATOMS: atom_id res chain seq x y z
N MET A 1 -39.29 -8.84 -18.21
CA MET A 1 -38.32 -7.74 -18.44
C MET A 1 -38.19 -6.79 -17.24
N LEU A 2 -39.25 -6.50 -16.48
CA LEU A 2 -39.18 -5.62 -15.29
C LEU A 2 -38.23 -6.09 -14.19
N SER A 3 -38.11 -7.40 -13.96
CA SER A 3 -37.23 -7.97 -12.91
C SER A 3 -35.74 -7.64 -13.11
N LYS A 4 -35.28 -7.58 -14.36
CA LYS A 4 -33.91 -7.17 -14.69
C LYS A 4 -33.67 -5.69 -14.40
N LEU A 5 -34.67 -4.85 -14.70
CA LEU A 5 -34.61 -3.41 -14.45
C LEU A 5 -34.56 -3.11 -12.94
N LEU A 6 -35.37 -3.82 -12.14
CA LEU A 6 -35.39 -3.68 -10.68
C LEU A 6 -34.07 -4.14 -10.04
N ASN A 7 -33.48 -5.23 -10.53
CA ASN A 7 -32.17 -5.68 -10.07
C ASN A 7 -31.06 -4.67 -10.41
N TYR A 8 -31.12 -4.05 -11.59
CA TYR A 8 -30.17 -3.01 -11.98
C TYR A 8 -30.28 -1.76 -11.08
N LEU A 9 -31.50 -1.29 -10.83
CA LEU A 9 -31.74 -0.14 -9.96
C LEU A 9 -31.29 -0.41 -8.51
N ARG A 10 -31.56 -1.61 -7.99
CA ARG A 10 -31.14 -2.02 -6.65
C ARG A 10 -29.62 -2.15 -6.52
N GLY A 11 -28.95 -2.69 -7.55
CA GLY A 11 -27.49 -2.76 -7.61
C GLY A 11 -26.86 -1.36 -7.60
N ARG A 12 -27.39 -0.44 -8.41
CA ARG A 12 -26.90 0.94 -8.52
C ARG A 12 -27.08 1.75 -7.25
N TRP A 13 -28.14 1.53 -6.47
CA TRP A 13 -28.33 2.18 -5.17
C TRP A 13 -27.33 1.68 -4.12
N ARG A 14 -27.06 0.37 -4.06
CA ARG A 14 -26.09 -0.20 -3.12
C ARG A 14 -24.66 0.27 -3.38
N THR A 15 -24.22 0.28 -4.64
CA THR A 15 -22.88 0.78 -5.00
C THR A 15 -22.73 2.28 -4.75
N ARG A 16 -23.81 3.06 -4.80
CA ARG A 16 -23.74 4.50 -4.47
C ARG A 16 -23.49 4.75 -2.98
N GLN A 17 -23.94 3.84 -2.11
CA GLN A 17 -23.68 3.94 -0.65
C GLN A 17 -22.27 3.50 -0.28
N SER A 18 -21.72 2.47 -0.92
CA SER A 18 -20.35 2.00 -0.62
C SER A 18 -19.25 3.01 -0.96
N ASN A 19 -19.52 3.94 -1.89
CA ASN A 19 -18.59 5.03 -2.21
C ASN A 19 -18.71 6.24 -1.27
N ALA A 20 -19.74 6.30 -0.41
CA ALA A 20 -19.93 7.41 0.53
C ALA A 20 -19.15 7.21 1.85
N GLU A 21 -18.75 5.98 2.16
CA GLU A 21 -17.96 5.63 3.35
C GLU A 21 -16.45 5.58 3.09
N MET A 22 -16.01 5.81 1.85
CA MET A 22 -14.58 5.84 1.52
C MET A 22 -14.05 7.22 1.90
N ASN A 23 -13.34 7.30 3.03
CA ASN A 23 -12.62 8.51 3.43
C ASN A 23 -11.64 8.88 2.30
N PRO A 24 -11.73 10.08 1.69
CA PRO A 24 -10.87 10.48 0.58
C PRO A 24 -9.39 10.65 0.97
N THR A 25 -9.06 10.55 2.26
CA THR A 25 -7.68 10.55 2.76
C THR A 25 -6.98 9.20 2.62
N GLU A 26 -7.72 8.11 2.42
CA GLU A 26 -7.16 6.79 2.10
C GLU A 26 -7.19 6.60 0.58
N VAL A 27 -6.45 7.44 -0.15
CA VAL A 27 -6.17 7.15 -1.56
C VAL A 27 -5.36 5.86 -1.55
N PRO A 28 -5.90 4.75 -2.09
CA PRO A 28 -5.13 3.53 -2.12
C PRO A 28 -3.94 3.74 -3.06
N GLN A 29 -2.72 3.61 -2.54
CA GLN A 29 -1.47 3.73 -3.29
C GLN A 29 -1.26 2.51 -4.21
N TYR A 30 -2.27 2.10 -4.97
CA TYR A 30 -2.15 1.06 -5.98
C TYR A 30 -1.30 1.62 -7.14
N GLY A 31 0.01 1.40 -7.09
CA GLY A 31 0.95 1.84 -8.12
C GLY A 31 2.19 2.57 -7.60
N GLU A 32 2.34 2.78 -6.29
CA GLU A 32 3.63 3.19 -5.74
C GLU A 32 4.61 2.03 -5.92
N SER A 33 5.57 2.20 -6.85
CA SER A 33 6.64 1.24 -7.03
C SER A 33 7.51 1.23 -5.79
N VAL A 34 7.30 0.26 -4.91
CA VAL A 34 8.21 0.04 -3.79
C VAL A 34 9.56 -0.38 -4.37
N ASN A 35 10.59 0.44 -4.16
CA ASN A 35 11.97 0.05 -4.45
C ASN A 35 12.34 -1.05 -3.45
N PHE A 36 12.14 -2.31 -3.85
CA PHE A 36 12.54 -3.45 -3.05
C PHE A 36 14.06 -3.59 -3.11
N MET A 37 14.74 -3.16 -2.04
CA MET A 37 16.17 -3.35 -1.88
C MET A 37 16.42 -4.49 -0.88
N PRO A 38 16.89 -5.66 -1.31
CA PRO A 38 17.12 -6.78 -0.40
C PRO A 38 18.24 -6.47 0.59
N CYS A 39 18.12 -6.97 1.82
CA CYS A 39 19.17 -6.83 2.82
C CYS A 39 20.35 -7.77 2.52
N PRO A 40 21.58 -7.26 2.34
CA PRO A 40 22.75 -8.09 2.05
C PRO A 40 23.20 -8.92 3.26
N GLU A 41 22.83 -8.53 4.49
CA GLU A 41 23.29 -9.17 5.72
C GLU A 41 22.49 -10.45 6.05
N CYS A 42 21.16 -10.37 6.06
CA CYS A 42 20.31 -11.52 6.42
C CYS A 42 19.63 -12.20 5.22
N GLY A 43 19.54 -11.54 4.06
CA GLY A 43 18.90 -12.11 2.86
C GLY A 43 17.37 -12.23 2.91
N GLU A 44 16.74 -11.92 4.04
CA GLU A 44 15.29 -12.11 4.24
C GLU A 44 14.50 -10.80 4.29
N GLY A 45 15.14 -9.70 4.71
CA GLY A 45 14.49 -8.40 4.85
C GLY A 45 14.69 -7.47 3.66
N SER A 46 13.95 -6.35 3.66
CA SER A 46 14.21 -5.21 2.78
C SER A 46 14.86 -4.07 3.55
N MET A 47 15.73 -3.34 2.87
CA MET A 47 16.31 -2.10 3.34
C MET A 47 15.32 -0.96 3.08
N GLN A 48 14.92 -0.27 4.14
CA GLN A 48 14.02 0.88 4.08
C GLN A 48 14.69 2.07 4.75
N TYR A 49 14.50 3.28 4.22
CA TYR A 49 15.08 4.47 4.82
C TYR A 49 14.48 4.71 6.21
N ASP A 50 15.33 4.73 7.24
CA ASP A 50 14.95 5.05 8.62
C ASP A 50 15.35 6.51 8.90
N GLU A 51 14.37 7.39 9.10
CA GLU A 51 14.59 8.83 9.32
C GLU A 51 15.33 9.12 10.62
N ASP A 52 15.15 8.29 11.65
CA ASP A 52 15.81 8.46 12.95
C ASP A 52 17.31 8.19 12.86
N VAL A 53 17.68 7.22 12.01
CA VAL A 53 19.08 6.84 11.76
C VAL A 53 19.70 7.66 10.63
N GLY A 54 18.87 8.17 9.70
CA GLY A 54 19.32 8.90 8.51
C GLY A 54 19.97 7.99 7.46
N ALA A 55 19.66 6.69 7.48
CA ALA A 55 20.23 5.68 6.60
C ALA A 55 19.25 4.54 6.33
N PRO A 56 19.42 3.77 5.23
CA PRO A 56 18.66 2.54 5.01
C PRO A 56 18.90 1.53 6.14
N LYS A 57 17.82 1.00 6.71
CA LYS A 57 17.83 -0.03 7.75
C LYS A 57 17.00 -1.22 7.33
N CYS A 58 17.48 -2.42 7.65
CA CYS A 58 16.78 -3.66 7.37
C CYS A 58 15.59 -3.83 8.32
N SER A 59 14.40 -4.12 7.76
CA SER A 59 13.19 -4.40 8.52
C SER A 59 13.22 -5.72 9.30
N ALA A 60 14.07 -6.68 8.92
CA ALA A 60 14.15 -7.99 9.54
C ALA A 60 15.24 -8.09 10.63
N CYS A 61 16.48 -7.70 10.31
CA CYS A 61 17.61 -7.85 11.21
C CYS A 61 18.12 -6.53 11.83
N GLY A 62 17.60 -5.38 11.38
CA GLY A 62 18.01 -4.07 11.88
C GLY A 62 19.38 -3.58 11.38
N ALA A 63 20.02 -4.28 10.45
CA ALA A 63 21.27 -3.84 9.83
C ALA A 63 21.09 -2.46 9.17
N VAL A 64 22.03 -1.54 9.38
CA VAL A 64 22.02 -0.19 8.81
C VAL A 64 23.09 -0.12 7.71
N ASP A 65 22.74 0.44 6.55
CA ASP A 65 23.66 0.66 5.44
C ASP A 65 24.13 2.12 5.42
N ASP A 66 25.27 2.37 6.07
CA ASP A 66 25.89 3.70 6.16
C ASP A 66 26.68 4.10 4.90
N ARG A 67 26.51 3.40 3.77
CA ARG A 67 27.26 3.65 2.53
C ARG A 67 26.80 4.94 1.83
N ARG A 68 27.30 6.06 2.32
CA ARG A 68 27.27 7.35 1.63
C ARG A 68 28.39 7.39 0.58
N THR A 69 28.15 6.85 -0.61
CA THR A 69 28.99 7.12 -1.80
C THR A 69 28.56 8.40 -2.49
#